data_AF-A0A964R2F9-F1
#
_entry.id   AF-A0A964R2F9-F1
#
_cell.length_a   1.000
_cell.length_b   1.000
_cell.length_c   1.000
_cell.angle_alpha   90.00
_cell.angle_beta   90.00
_cell.angle_gamma   90.00
#
_symmetry.space_group_name_H-M   'P 1'
#
loop_
_entity.id
_entity.type
_entity.pdbx_description
1 polymer ?
#
loop_
_entity_poly.entity_id
_entity_poly.type
_entity_poly.pdbx_seq_one_letter_code
_entity_poly.pdbx_strand_id
1 'polypeptide(L)'
;MNNLNQMSYEEFGGLRFLDFFPKTEYYSEDDVGCTEHGIGLACDYGYGHTAFVCPLDAKNQTAEIALDFDNRCPEAEGNALLKHLGLPIRRGMNYSKVKWCLGTPIDDRPTYLIFVVGSTWPYYVSCFIRERDGLSRVCICRKDLSDIFEDAM
;
A
#
# COMPACT_ATOMS: atom_id res chain seq x y z
N MET A 1 2.31 8.08 -17.11
CA MET A 1 2.74 7.60 -15.78
C MET A 1 2.72 6.08 -15.83
N ASN A 2 3.80 5.43 -15.40
CA ASN A 2 3.91 3.98 -15.43
C ASN A 2 3.01 3.37 -14.35
N ASN A 3 2.43 2.18 -14.59
CA ASN A 3 1.76 1.42 -13.54
C ASN A 3 2.79 0.69 -12.66
N LEU A 4 2.36 0.09 -11.55
CA LEU A 4 3.26 -0.54 -10.58
C LEU A 4 4.16 -1.63 -11.19
N ASN A 5 3.77 -2.27 -12.30
CA ASN A 5 4.61 -3.26 -12.97
C ASN A 5 5.88 -2.68 -13.61
N GLN A 6 5.88 -1.38 -13.92
CA GLN A 6 6.96 -0.67 -14.61
C GLN A 6 7.48 0.53 -13.81
N MET A 7 6.77 0.95 -12.77
CA MET A 7 7.08 2.11 -11.93
C MET A 7 8.36 1.86 -11.14
N SER A 8 9.35 2.74 -11.29
CA SER A 8 10.56 2.73 -10.48
C SER A 8 10.29 3.16 -9.04
N TYR A 9 11.19 2.80 -8.12
CA TYR A 9 11.10 3.26 -6.74
C TYR A 9 11.21 4.78 -6.60
N GLU A 10 11.90 5.45 -7.52
CA GLU A 10 11.95 6.92 -7.57
C GLU A 10 10.58 7.51 -7.95
N GLU A 11 9.93 6.96 -8.98
CA GLU A 11 8.58 7.37 -9.38
C GLU A 11 7.54 7.09 -8.27
N PHE A 12 7.60 5.90 -7.65
CA PHE A 12 6.75 5.55 -6.51
C PHE A 12 7.02 6.47 -5.32
N GLY A 13 8.30 6.76 -5.06
CA GLY A 13 8.77 7.68 -4.04
C GLY A 13 8.30 9.11 -4.25
N GLY A 14 7.90 9.49 -5.46
CA GLY A 14 7.33 10.81 -5.77
C GLY A 14 5.84 10.95 -5.44
N LEU A 15 5.12 9.86 -5.17
CA LEU A 15 3.68 9.91 -4.89
C LEU A 15 3.41 10.62 -3.56
N ARG A 16 2.36 11.45 -3.48
CA ARG A 16 1.96 12.11 -2.23
C ARG A 16 0.53 11.82 -1.89
N PHE A 17 0.26 11.66 -0.60
CA PHE A 17 -1.09 11.36 -0.10
C PHE A 17 -2.12 12.39 -0.59
N LEU A 18 -1.79 13.68 -0.51
CA LEU A 18 -2.69 14.77 -0.89
C LEU A 18 -2.91 14.93 -2.40
N ASP A 19 -2.16 14.22 -3.25
CA ASP A 19 -2.45 14.15 -4.69
C ASP A 19 -3.65 13.24 -4.99
N PHE A 20 -4.00 12.34 -4.06
CA PHE A 20 -5.05 11.34 -4.22
C PHE A 20 -6.22 11.53 -3.25
N PHE A 21 -5.97 12.11 -2.07
CA PHE A 21 -6.95 12.24 -1.00
C PHE A 21 -7.11 13.70 -0.56
N PRO A 22 -8.34 14.17 -0.30
CA PRO A 22 -8.59 15.56 0.08
C PRO A 22 -8.24 15.83 1.54
N LYS A 23 -7.37 16.79 1.86
CA LYS A 23 -7.03 17.11 3.26
C LYS A 23 -8.29 17.33 4.13
N THR A 24 -8.47 16.49 5.14
CA THR A 24 -9.60 16.56 6.09
C THR A 24 -9.12 16.87 7.51
N GLU A 25 -10.04 17.03 8.46
CA GLU A 25 -9.74 17.14 9.90
C GLU A 25 -9.04 15.90 10.49
N TYR A 26 -9.10 14.76 9.80
CA TYR A 26 -8.44 13.52 10.21
C TYR A 26 -7.03 13.36 9.65
N TYR A 27 -6.59 14.30 8.82
CA TYR A 27 -5.25 14.29 8.26
C TYR A 27 -4.20 14.59 9.34
N SER A 28 -3.23 13.71 9.49
CA SER A 28 -2.06 13.87 10.36
C SER A 28 -0.76 13.59 9.62
N GLU A 29 0.32 14.14 10.16
CA GLU A 29 1.69 13.95 9.69
C GLU A 29 2.54 13.49 10.90
N ASP A 30 3.14 12.30 10.84
CA ASP A 30 4.18 11.84 11.76
C ASP A 30 5.55 11.99 11.10
N ASP A 31 6.22 13.10 11.41
CA ASP A 31 7.59 13.37 10.95
C ASP A 31 8.65 12.79 11.89
N VAL A 32 8.29 12.17 13.01
CA VAL A 32 9.25 11.59 13.97
C VAL A 32 9.58 10.15 13.58
N GLY A 33 8.59 9.43 13.09
CA GLY A 33 8.70 8.08 12.55
C GLY A 33 8.91 7.01 13.61
N CYS A 34 8.09 7.07 14.66
CA CYS A 34 8.10 6.11 15.76
C CYS A 34 7.12 4.94 15.56
N THR A 35 6.41 4.92 14.43
CA THR A 35 5.45 3.87 14.10
C THR A 35 6.12 2.79 13.25
N GLU A 36 5.89 1.54 13.62
CA GLU A 36 6.34 0.38 12.84
C GLU A 36 5.40 0.14 11.65
N HIS A 37 5.99 0.00 10.46
CA HIS A 37 5.34 -0.24 9.18
C HIS A 37 6.01 -1.43 8.47
N GLY A 38 5.55 -1.78 7.27
CA GLY A 38 6.11 -2.90 6.47
C GLY A 38 7.55 -2.69 5.98
N ILE A 39 8.13 -1.53 6.27
CA ILE A 39 9.51 -1.12 5.96
C ILE A 39 10.32 -0.80 7.24
N GLY A 40 9.79 -1.15 8.42
CA GLY A 40 10.36 -0.82 9.73
C GLY A 40 9.80 0.47 10.32
N LEU A 41 10.56 1.12 11.20
CA LEU A 41 10.18 2.41 11.79
C LEU A 41 10.21 3.52 10.74
N ALA A 42 9.10 4.22 10.57
CA ALA A 42 8.91 5.14 9.45
C ALA A 42 7.97 6.30 9.78
N CYS A 43 8.11 7.38 9.02
CA CYS A 43 7.21 8.53 9.02
C CYS A 43 5.94 8.23 8.23
N ASP A 44 4.81 8.84 8.57
CA ASP A 44 3.56 8.64 7.83
C ASP A 44 2.72 9.91 7.66
N TYR A 45 1.95 9.96 6.57
CA TYR A 45 1.09 11.07 6.19
C TYR A 45 -0.27 10.52 5.74
N GLY A 46 -1.36 10.85 6.46
CA GLY A 46 -2.69 10.36 6.08
C GLY A 46 -3.76 10.40 7.16
N TYR A 47 -4.73 9.49 7.09
CA TYR A 47 -5.90 9.38 7.99
C TYR A 47 -5.74 8.23 9.00
N GLY A 48 -4.57 8.09 9.60
CA GLY A 48 -4.23 6.92 10.44
C GLY A 48 -3.85 5.72 9.58
N HIS A 49 -4.65 4.64 9.58
CA HIS A 49 -4.33 3.40 8.83
C HIS A 49 -4.45 3.51 7.31
N THR A 50 -4.86 4.67 6.80
CA THR A 50 -4.75 5.02 5.38
C THR A 50 -3.69 6.09 5.26
N ALA A 51 -2.49 5.73 4.83
CA ALA A 51 -1.33 6.61 4.87
C ALA A 51 -0.32 6.29 3.76
N PHE A 52 0.47 7.31 3.42
CA PHE A 52 1.69 7.15 2.65
C PHE A 52 2.85 7.26 3.63
N VAL A 53 3.72 6.26 3.61
CA VAL A 53 4.76 6.02 4.61
C VAL A 53 6.11 6.23 3.96
N CYS A 54 7.02 6.90 4.67
CA CYS A 54 8.35 7.26 4.19
C CYS A 54 9.44 6.79 5.18
N PRO A 55 10.61 6.34 4.70
CA PRO A 55 11.73 6.00 5.58
C PRO A 55 12.19 7.21 6.40
N LEU A 56 12.73 6.96 7.61
CA LEU A 56 13.22 8.00 8.51
C LEU A 56 14.30 8.91 7.89
N ASP A 57 15.18 8.32 7.08
CA ASP A 57 16.28 8.98 6.39
C ASP A 57 15.89 9.57 5.02
N ALA A 58 14.67 9.29 4.55
CA ALA A 58 14.15 9.72 3.25
C ALA A 58 12.67 10.14 3.33
N LYS A 59 12.35 11.11 4.19
CA LYS A 59 10.97 11.55 4.49
C LYS A 59 10.17 12.06 3.29
N ASN A 60 10.86 12.46 2.22
CA ASN A 60 10.26 12.88 0.96
C ASN A 60 10.12 11.74 -0.05
N GLN A 61 10.28 10.48 0.36
CA GLN A 61 10.16 9.31 -0.51
C GLN A 61 9.14 8.34 0.05
N THR A 62 7.98 8.26 -0.59
CA THR A 62 7.00 7.22 -0.27
C THR A 62 7.60 5.85 -0.55
N ALA A 63 7.59 5.00 0.46
CA ALA A 63 8.09 3.64 0.42
C ALA A 63 7.00 2.61 0.71
N GLU A 64 5.92 3.03 1.36
CA GLU A 64 4.73 2.22 1.55
C GLU A 64 3.44 3.06 1.38
N ILE A 65 2.41 2.43 0.85
CA ILE A 65 1.04 2.96 0.78
C ILE A 65 0.12 1.97 1.47
N ALA A 66 -0.55 2.41 2.53
CA ALA A 66 -1.58 1.66 3.22
C ALA A 66 -2.96 2.25 2.91
N LEU A 67 -3.91 1.40 2.53
CA LEU A 67 -5.31 1.74 2.34
C LEU A 67 -6.17 0.87 3.26
N ASP A 68 -6.86 1.49 4.22
CA ASP A 68 -7.82 0.83 5.09
C ASP A 68 -9.25 1.27 4.76
N PHE A 69 -9.94 0.52 3.90
CA PHE A 69 -11.33 0.79 3.52
C PHE A 69 -12.34 0.60 4.67
N ASP A 70 -11.92 -0.01 5.77
CA ASP A 70 -12.72 -0.11 6.98
C ASP A 70 -12.49 1.07 7.93
N ASN A 71 -11.43 1.87 7.72
CA ASN A 71 -11.08 3.00 8.57
C ASN A 71 -10.62 4.21 7.76
N ARG A 72 -11.58 5.10 7.49
CA ARG A 72 -11.36 6.46 6.96
C ARG A 72 -10.78 6.57 5.55
N CYS A 73 -10.42 5.49 4.85
CA CYS A 73 -10.14 5.57 3.41
C CYS A 73 -11.44 5.86 2.65
N PRO A 74 -11.55 7.00 1.97
CA PRO A 74 -12.65 7.22 1.04
C PRO A 74 -12.60 6.18 -0.09
N GLU A 75 -13.70 5.45 -0.30
CA GLU A 75 -13.71 4.31 -1.24
C GLU A 75 -13.41 4.74 -2.68
N ALA A 76 -13.95 5.88 -3.12
CA ALA A 76 -13.78 6.33 -4.50
C ALA A 76 -12.31 6.67 -4.80
N GLU A 77 -11.67 7.42 -3.91
CA GLU A 77 -10.28 7.85 -3.98
C GLU A 77 -9.32 6.67 -3.84
N GLY A 78 -9.56 5.77 -2.89
CA GLY A 78 -8.74 4.55 -2.72
C GLY A 78 -8.82 3.63 -3.95
N ASN A 79 -10.02 3.41 -4.50
CA ASN A 79 -10.17 2.66 -5.75
C ASN A 79 -9.54 3.38 -6.96
N ALA A 80 -9.60 4.71 -7.00
CA ALA A 80 -8.96 5.50 -8.04
C ALA A 80 -7.43 5.41 -7.96
N LEU A 81 -6.85 5.42 -6.76
CA LEU A 81 -5.42 5.19 -6.55
C LEU A 81 -5.00 3.78 -6.98
N LEU A 82 -5.73 2.73 -6.58
CA LEU A 82 -5.45 1.36 -7.04
C LEU A 82 -5.45 1.27 -8.57
N LYS A 83 -6.44 1.88 -9.21
CA LYS A 83 -6.52 1.96 -10.67
C LYS A 83 -5.35 2.76 -11.27
N HIS A 84 -4.96 3.87 -10.65
CA HIS A 84 -3.81 4.69 -11.07
C HIS A 84 -2.52 3.89 -11.03
N LEU A 85 -2.32 3.08 -9.99
CA LEU A 85 -1.20 2.14 -9.87
C LEU A 85 -1.32 0.93 -10.80
N GLY A 86 -2.40 0.82 -11.57
CA GLY A 86 -2.68 -0.28 -12.49
C GLY A 86 -2.98 -1.61 -11.80
N LEU A 87 -3.44 -1.57 -10.55
CA LEU A 87 -3.90 -2.74 -9.81
C LEU A 87 -5.40 -2.96 -10.09
N PRO A 88 -5.81 -4.03 -10.77
CA PRO A 88 -7.21 -4.26 -11.14
C PRO A 88 -8.05 -4.82 -9.98
N ILE A 89 -7.76 -4.37 -8.75
CA ILE A 89 -8.48 -4.72 -7.53
C ILE A 89 -9.21 -3.49 -6.99
N ARG A 90 -10.27 -3.73 -6.21
CA ARG A 90 -11.08 -2.68 -5.57
C ARG A 90 -11.72 -3.20 -4.29
N ARG A 91 -12.13 -2.31 -3.41
CA ARG A 91 -12.91 -2.64 -2.21
C ARG A 91 -14.05 -3.60 -2.55
N GLY A 92 -14.28 -4.60 -1.69
CA GLY A 92 -15.38 -5.55 -1.89
C GLY A 92 -15.08 -6.76 -2.76
N MET A 93 -13.91 -6.81 -3.42
CA MET A 93 -13.53 -8.01 -4.18
C MET A 93 -13.28 -9.19 -3.24
N ASN A 94 -13.94 -10.30 -3.48
CA ASN A 94 -13.70 -11.52 -2.70
C ASN A 94 -12.31 -12.11 -3.02
N TYR A 95 -11.92 -13.08 -2.19
CA TYR A 95 -10.64 -13.77 -2.26
C TYR A 95 -10.30 -14.28 -3.67
N SER A 96 -11.22 -15.01 -4.31
CA SER A 96 -10.97 -15.58 -5.64
C SER A 96 -10.80 -14.51 -6.72
N LYS A 97 -11.52 -13.39 -6.64
CA LYS A 97 -11.38 -12.27 -7.58
C LYS A 97 -10.05 -11.54 -7.40
N VAL A 98 -9.62 -11.28 -6.17
CA VAL A 98 -8.30 -10.66 -5.91
C VAL A 98 -7.20 -11.52 -6.48
N LYS A 99 -7.22 -12.84 -6.21
CA LYS A 99 -6.26 -13.79 -6.76
C LYS A 99 -6.28 -13.83 -8.30
N TRP A 100 -7.46 -13.86 -8.91
CA TRP A 100 -7.57 -13.81 -10.37
C TRP A 100 -6.99 -12.51 -10.98
N CYS A 101 -7.21 -11.37 -10.32
CA CYS A 101 -6.72 -10.07 -10.76
C CYS A 101 -5.20 -9.90 -10.65
N LEU A 102 -4.58 -10.43 -9.59
CA LEU A 102 -3.16 -10.22 -9.27
C LEU A 102 -2.27 -11.43 -9.59
N GLY A 103 -2.85 -12.57 -9.94
CA GLY A 103 -2.13 -13.78 -10.30
C GLY A 103 -1.87 -14.72 -9.12
N THR A 104 -0.68 -15.31 -9.07
CA THR A 104 -0.32 -16.26 -8.02
C THR A 104 0.33 -15.52 -6.85
N PRO A 105 -0.26 -15.56 -5.64
CA PRO A 105 0.36 -14.97 -4.46
C PRO A 105 1.60 -15.78 -4.03
N ILE A 106 2.54 -15.10 -3.40
CA ILE A 106 3.70 -15.72 -2.75
C ILE A 106 3.35 -16.23 -1.34
N ASP A 107 2.33 -15.63 -0.71
CA ASP A 107 1.76 -16.08 0.55
C ASP A 107 0.23 -16.10 0.42
N ASP A 108 -0.33 -17.26 0.69
CA ASP A 108 -1.73 -17.58 0.46
C ASP A 108 -2.38 -18.11 1.74
N ARG A 109 -2.87 -17.19 2.56
CA ARG A 109 -3.56 -17.50 3.81
C ARG A 109 -5.05 -17.19 3.71
N PRO A 110 -5.89 -17.87 4.50
CA PRO A 110 -7.27 -17.45 4.67
C PRO A 110 -7.31 -15.96 5.02
N THR A 111 -8.16 -15.20 4.32
CA THR A 111 -8.36 -13.74 4.49
C THR A 111 -7.15 -12.84 4.25
N TYR A 112 -6.01 -13.37 3.79
CA TYR A 112 -4.79 -12.59 3.59
C TYR A 112 -3.93 -13.14 2.44
N LEU A 113 -3.59 -12.28 1.49
CA LEU A 113 -2.80 -12.62 0.31
C LEU A 113 -1.64 -11.65 0.14
N ILE A 114 -0.43 -12.15 -0.17
CA ILE A 114 0.72 -11.32 -0.58
C ILE A 114 1.11 -11.66 -2.01
N PHE A 115 1.28 -10.63 -2.84
CA PHE A 115 1.78 -10.73 -4.21
C PHE A 115 3.08 -9.96 -4.36
N VAL A 116 3.89 -10.32 -5.35
CA VAL A 116 4.98 -9.49 -5.85
C VAL A 116 4.56 -8.93 -7.21
N VAL A 117 4.56 -7.61 -7.34
CA VAL A 117 4.20 -6.89 -8.58
C VAL A 117 5.40 -6.08 -9.03
N GLY A 118 5.65 -5.99 -10.33
CA GLY A 118 6.86 -5.37 -10.88
C GLY A 118 8.00 -6.36 -11.11
N SER A 119 8.70 -6.19 -12.23
CA SER A 119 9.81 -7.06 -12.62
C SER A 119 11.17 -6.48 -12.25
N THR A 120 11.44 -5.23 -12.65
CA THR A 120 12.70 -4.53 -12.37
C THR A 120 12.68 -3.90 -10.97
N TRP A 121 11.55 -3.35 -10.57
CA TRP A 121 11.34 -2.66 -9.30
C TRP A 121 10.17 -3.35 -8.59
N PRO A 122 10.42 -4.44 -7.84
CA PRO A 122 9.36 -5.24 -7.25
C PRO A 122 8.73 -4.56 -6.03
N TYR A 123 7.43 -4.74 -5.86
CA TYR A 123 6.65 -4.28 -4.71
C TYR A 123 5.91 -5.47 -4.11
N TYR A 124 5.82 -5.52 -2.79
CA TYR A 124 4.83 -6.40 -2.16
C TYR A 124 3.47 -5.71 -2.20
N VAL A 125 2.44 -6.48 -2.57
CA VAL A 125 1.03 -6.06 -2.49
C VAL A 125 0.32 -7.01 -1.55
N SER A 126 0.09 -6.56 -0.33
CA SER A 126 -0.62 -7.29 0.72
C SER A 126 -2.11 -6.93 0.69
N CYS A 127 -2.98 -7.94 0.64
CA CYS A 127 -4.43 -7.77 0.55
C CYS A 127 -5.11 -8.47 1.73
N PHE A 128 -5.88 -7.73 2.53
CA PHE A 128 -6.73 -8.27 3.59
C PHE A 128 -8.18 -8.35 3.12
N ILE A 129 -8.79 -9.52 3.28
CA ILE A 129 -10.08 -9.86 2.67
C ILE A 129 -11.01 -10.41 3.73
N ARG A 130 -12.07 -9.66 4.06
CA ARG A 130 -13.12 -10.12 4.96
C ARG A 130 -14.03 -11.11 4.23
N GLU A 131 -14.50 -12.13 4.94
CA GLU A 131 -15.40 -13.15 4.38
C GLU A 131 -16.68 -12.55 3.79
N ARG A 132 -17.29 -11.60 4.50
CA ARG A 132 -18.56 -10.97 4.09
C ARG A 132 -18.35 -9.75 3.19
N ASP A 133 -17.39 -8.91 3.53
CA ASP A 133 -17.24 -7.59 2.93
C ASP A 133 -16.19 -7.53 1.82
N GLY A 134 -15.45 -8.63 1.58
CA GLY A 134 -14.39 -8.70 0.57
C GLY A 134 -13.14 -7.92 0.94
N LEU A 135 -12.37 -7.51 -0.07
CA LEU A 135 -11.12 -6.76 0.07
C LEU A 135 -11.38 -5.49 0.88
N SER A 136 -10.71 -5.40 2.03
CA SER A 136 -10.93 -4.35 3.01
C SER A 136 -9.68 -3.54 3.31
N ARG A 137 -8.48 -4.12 3.08
CA ARG A 137 -7.21 -3.38 3.17
C ARG A 137 -6.24 -3.79 2.09
N VAL A 138 -5.43 -2.82 1.65
CA VAL A 138 -4.31 -3.04 0.74
C VAL A 138 -3.09 -2.31 1.29
N CYS A 139 -1.96 -3.00 1.41
CA CYS A 139 -0.66 -2.38 1.66
C CYS A 139 0.25 -2.66 0.46
N ILE A 140 0.94 -1.63 -0.01
CA ILE A 140 1.89 -1.68 -1.12
C ILE A 140 3.21 -1.16 -0.58
N CYS A 141 4.23 -2.01 -0.46
CA CYS A 141 5.54 -1.59 0.01
C CYS A 141 6.63 -1.90 -1.01
N ARG A 142 7.64 -1.04 -1.04
CA ARG A 142 8.89 -1.30 -1.77
C ARG A 142 9.53 -2.56 -1.21
N LYS A 143 9.74 -3.56 -2.08
CA LYS A 143 10.26 -4.86 -1.67
C LYS A 143 11.68 -4.76 -1.10
N ASP A 144 12.54 -3.92 -1.69
CA ASP A 144 13.94 -3.77 -1.25
C ASP A 144 14.06 -3.30 0.21
N LEU A 145 13.18 -2.38 0.63
CA LEU A 145 13.16 -1.89 2.02
C LEU A 145 12.49 -2.87 2.97
N SER A 146 11.42 -3.53 2.53
CA SER A 146 10.70 -4.52 3.33
C SER A 146 11.56 -5.76 3.62
N ASP A 147 12.28 -6.27 2.61
CA ASP A 147 13.21 -7.40 2.77
C ASP A 147 14.32 -7.08 3.80
N ILE A 148 14.89 -5.87 3.76
CA ILE A 148 15.93 -5.43 4.71
C ILE A 148 15.40 -5.42 6.15
N PHE A 149 14.15 -5.00 6.34
CA PHE A 149 13.54 -4.98 7.65
C PHE A 149 13.26 -6.39 8.17
N GLU A 150 12.72 -7.28 7.33
CA GLU A 150 12.46 -8.68 7.71
C GLU A 150 13.75 -9.42 8.08
N ASP A 151 14.86 -9.21 7.36
CA ASP A 151 16.16 -9.81 7.65
C ASP A 151 16.80 -9.29 8.96
N ALA A 152 16.37 -8.13 9.46
CA ALA A 152 16.89 -7.51 10.67
C ALA A 152 16.16 -7.95 11.96
N MET A 153 15.03 -8.66 11.85
CA MET A 153 14.24 -9.20 12.97
C MET A 153 14.64 -10.62 13.36
#